data_AF-X1I0A5-F1
#
_entry.id   AF-X1I0A5-F1
#
_cell.length_a   1.000
_cell.length_b   1.000
_cell.length_c   1.000
_cell.angle_alpha   90.00
_cell.angle_beta   90.00
_cell.angle_gamma   90.00
#
_symmetry.space_group_name_H-M   'P 1'
#
loop_
_entity.id
_entity.type
_entity.pdbx_description
1 polymer ?
#
loop_
_entity_poly.entity_id
_entity_poly.type
_entity_poly.pdbx_seq_one_letter_code
_entity_poly.pdbx_strand_id
1 'polypeptide(L)'
;NKFLTLFSNAFSDLNLTDIETCYKVFKKEILDDITIEENRFGFEPEITAKLADKVRNEGIRIYEIGISYYGRTYEEGKKIHLKDAIHALWCILKYNTSGFAHLVKYLIFGLLVACSQFISIYLFVEIFGFNSIQEQNIANIISILISFAVAFFIHSNLTWRYKYTSVFKIIQKIILFYLFSSISLIIRFILFYFLANYFGMDYQLNTLIGIFVAIIINFFGYDKWLFKKIKMVNNL
;
A
#
# COMPACT_ATOMS: atom_id res chain seq x y z
N ASN A 1 24.42 -1.92 -4.47
CA ASN A 1 23.38 -2.95 -4.60
C ASN A 1 22.77 -3.37 -3.25
N LYS A 2 23.59 -3.73 -2.24
CA LYS A 2 23.13 -4.19 -0.90
C LYS A 2 21.91 -3.46 -0.31
N PHE A 3 21.84 -2.14 -0.42
CA PHE A 3 20.69 -1.36 0.05
C PHE A 3 19.38 -1.72 -0.68
N LEU A 4 19.41 -1.79 -2.02
CA LEU A 4 18.24 -2.11 -2.83
C LEU A 4 17.78 -3.55 -2.57
N THR A 5 18.73 -4.48 -2.45
CA THR A 5 18.45 -5.87 -2.08
C THR A 5 17.78 -5.97 -0.71
N LEU A 6 18.33 -5.30 0.30
CA LEU A 6 17.75 -5.28 1.65
C LEU A 6 16.32 -4.71 1.63
N PHE A 7 16.12 -3.61 0.90
CA PHE A 7 14.80 -2.99 0.76
C PHE A 7 13.82 -3.93 0.06
N SER A 8 14.23 -4.58 -1.04
CA SER A 8 13.42 -5.56 -1.74
C SER A 8 13.08 -6.77 -0.86
N ASN A 9 14.05 -7.32 -0.13
CA ASN A 9 13.84 -8.43 0.81
C ASN A 9 12.80 -8.08 1.88
N ALA A 10 12.87 -6.88 2.47
CA ALA A 10 11.88 -6.43 3.45
C ALA A 10 10.45 -6.38 2.89
N PHE A 11 10.28 -5.94 1.63
CA PHE A 11 8.97 -5.86 0.99
C PHE A 11 8.48 -7.18 0.41
N SER A 12 9.37 -8.01 -0.08
CA SER A 12 9.06 -9.29 -0.72
C SER A 12 8.98 -10.45 0.26
N ASP A 13 9.50 -10.28 1.48
CA ASP A 13 9.66 -11.37 2.45
C ASP A 13 10.51 -12.51 1.85
N LEU A 14 11.50 -12.13 1.04
CA LEU A 14 12.54 -13.01 0.51
C LEU A 14 13.87 -12.70 1.23
N ASN A 15 14.81 -13.63 1.12
CA ASN A 15 16.15 -13.45 1.67
C ASN A 15 17.21 -13.66 0.58
N LEU A 16 17.11 -12.86 -0.49
CA LEU A 16 18.04 -12.92 -1.62
C LEU A 16 19.35 -12.21 -1.30
N THR A 17 20.47 -12.76 -1.78
CA THR A 17 21.80 -12.12 -1.72
C THR A 17 21.94 -10.98 -2.72
N ASP A 18 21.28 -11.10 -3.88
CA ASP A 18 21.21 -10.07 -4.91
C ASP A 18 19.90 -10.17 -5.70
N ILE A 19 19.23 -9.03 -5.96
CA ILE A 19 18.02 -8.99 -6.79
C ILE A 19 18.33 -8.63 -8.25
N GLU A 20 19.35 -7.80 -8.49
CA GLU A 20 19.69 -7.22 -9.80
C GLU A 20 20.70 -8.13 -10.53
N THR A 21 20.37 -9.42 -10.61
CA THR A 21 21.33 -10.46 -11.03
C THR A 21 21.51 -10.55 -12.55
N CYS A 22 20.69 -9.86 -13.34
CA CYS A 22 20.64 -9.87 -14.82
C CYS A 22 20.40 -11.25 -15.47
N TYR A 23 20.61 -12.34 -14.74
CA TYR A 23 20.33 -13.71 -15.11
C TYR A 23 19.33 -14.29 -14.13
N LYS A 24 18.19 -14.73 -14.66
CA LYS A 24 17.17 -15.51 -13.95
C LYS A 24 16.62 -16.56 -14.90
N VAL A 25 16.44 -17.77 -14.39
CA VAL A 25 15.88 -18.89 -15.14
C VAL A 25 14.58 -19.30 -14.47
N PHE A 26 13.54 -19.48 -15.27
CA PHE A 26 12.20 -19.78 -14.79
C PHE A 26 11.68 -21.04 -15.45
N LYS A 27 10.87 -21.81 -14.72
CA LYS A 27 9.98 -22.77 -15.38
C LYS A 27 8.92 -22.00 -16.16
N LYS A 28 8.63 -22.46 -17.38
CA LYS A 28 7.65 -21.82 -18.26
C LYS A 28 6.28 -21.66 -17.58
N GLU A 29 5.80 -22.73 -16.96
CA GLU A 29 4.53 -22.77 -16.21
C GLU A 29 4.41 -21.68 -15.12
N ILE A 30 5.52 -21.28 -14.49
CA ILE A 30 5.52 -20.21 -13.48
C ILE A 30 5.40 -18.84 -14.15
N LEU A 31 6.04 -18.67 -15.30
CA LEU A 31 6.12 -17.38 -16.00
C LEU A 31 4.85 -17.08 -16.81
N ASP A 32 4.15 -18.10 -17.32
CA ASP A 32 2.92 -17.94 -18.12
C ASP A 32 1.80 -17.22 -17.32
N ASP A 33 1.80 -17.34 -15.99
CA ASP A 33 0.87 -16.66 -15.09
C ASP A 33 1.28 -15.23 -14.70
N ILE A 34 2.47 -14.78 -15.13
CA ILE A 34 3.03 -13.48 -14.74
C ILE A 34 2.99 -12.53 -15.94
N THR A 35 2.09 -11.55 -15.89
CA THR A 35 2.15 -10.41 -16.82
C THR A 35 3.22 -9.42 -16.37
N ILE A 36 4.12 -9.00 -17.25
CA ILE A 36 5.13 -7.95 -16.98
C ILE A 36 4.60 -6.60 -17.48
N GLU A 37 4.79 -5.55 -16.69
CA GLU A 37 4.27 -4.20 -16.94
C GLU A 37 5.38 -3.16 -17.09
N GLU A 38 6.52 -3.34 -16.43
CA GLU A 38 7.66 -2.42 -16.44
C GLU A 38 8.60 -2.69 -17.63
N ASN A 39 9.29 -1.63 -18.04
CA ASN A 39 10.33 -1.69 -19.07
C ASN A 39 11.70 -1.39 -18.45
N ARG A 40 12.78 -1.70 -19.19
CA ARG A 40 14.18 -1.45 -18.78
C ARG A 40 14.50 -2.11 -17.43
N PHE A 41 15.18 -1.40 -16.53
CA PHE A 41 15.61 -1.88 -15.21
C PHE A 41 14.46 -2.06 -14.21
N GLY A 42 13.25 -1.55 -14.49
CA GLY A 42 12.08 -1.79 -13.64
C GLY A 42 11.60 -3.25 -13.66
N PHE A 43 12.00 -4.02 -14.67
CA PHE A 43 11.67 -5.44 -14.79
C PHE A 43 12.13 -6.25 -13.57
N GLU A 44 13.38 -6.04 -13.13
CA GLU A 44 14.02 -6.79 -12.05
C GLU A 44 13.26 -6.74 -10.72
N PRO A 45 12.91 -5.55 -10.18
CA PRO A 45 12.10 -5.45 -8.98
C PRO A 45 10.65 -5.93 -9.19
N GLU A 46 10.07 -5.74 -10.38
CA GLU A 46 8.73 -6.24 -10.68
C GLU A 46 8.66 -7.77 -10.66
N ILE A 47 9.52 -8.45 -11.43
CA ILE A 47 9.51 -9.92 -11.52
C ILE A 47 9.81 -10.53 -10.15
N THR A 48 10.75 -9.96 -9.39
CA THR A 48 11.08 -10.42 -8.04
C THR A 48 9.88 -10.30 -7.10
N ALA A 49 9.17 -9.17 -7.11
CA ALA A 49 7.97 -8.97 -6.29
C ALA A 49 6.83 -9.93 -6.67
N LYS A 50 6.61 -10.18 -7.97
CA LYS A 50 5.58 -11.10 -8.46
C LYS A 50 5.90 -12.56 -8.15
N LEU A 51 7.17 -12.95 -8.26
CA LEU A 51 7.63 -14.28 -7.82
C LEU A 51 7.49 -14.46 -6.31
N ALA A 52 7.79 -13.43 -5.51
CA ALA A 52 7.58 -13.48 -4.07
C ALA A 52 6.10 -13.73 -3.71
N ASP A 53 5.17 -13.15 -4.47
CA ASP A 53 3.73 -13.46 -4.31
C ASP A 53 3.42 -14.93 -4.60
N LYS A 54 3.98 -15.50 -5.67
CA LYS A 54 3.85 -16.94 -5.96
C LYS A 54 4.51 -17.81 -4.89
N VAL A 55 5.66 -17.42 -4.32
CA VAL A 55 6.30 -18.14 -3.20
C VAL A 55 5.33 -18.24 -2.03
N ARG A 56 4.71 -17.12 -1.64
CA ARG A 56 3.76 -17.08 -0.50
C ARG A 56 2.43 -17.79 -0.78
N ASN A 57 1.94 -17.75 -2.02
CA ASN A 57 0.60 -18.24 -2.36
C ASN A 57 0.58 -19.68 -2.91
N GLU A 58 1.61 -20.07 -3.65
CA GLU A 58 1.73 -21.35 -4.38
C GLU A 58 2.89 -22.22 -3.86
N GLY A 59 3.77 -21.69 -3.00
CA GLY A 59 4.87 -22.45 -2.41
C GLY A 59 6.01 -22.76 -3.38
N ILE A 60 6.17 -21.97 -4.46
CA ILE A 60 7.32 -22.11 -5.37
C ILE A 60 8.64 -21.84 -4.63
N ARG A 61 9.73 -22.44 -5.10
CA ARG A 61 11.07 -22.29 -4.49
C ARG A 61 11.99 -21.48 -5.40
N ILE A 62 12.77 -20.59 -4.79
CA ILE A 62 13.80 -19.79 -5.46
C ILE A 62 15.16 -20.29 -4.97
N TYR A 63 16.10 -20.47 -5.89
CA TYR A 63 17.48 -20.87 -5.60
C TYR A 63 18.44 -19.83 -6.17
N GLU A 64 19.45 -19.46 -5.38
CA GLU A 64 20.54 -18.60 -5.81
C GLU A 64 21.77 -19.45 -6.11
N ILE A 65 22.36 -19.24 -7.29
CA ILE A 65 23.59 -19.90 -7.71
C ILE A 65 24.64 -18.80 -7.88
N GLY A 66 25.77 -18.96 -7.20
CA GLY A 66 26.87 -18.00 -7.29
C GLY A 66 27.45 -17.93 -8.70
N ILE A 67 27.63 -16.71 -9.21
CA ILE A 67 28.30 -16.44 -10.49
C ILE A 67 29.43 -15.44 -10.28
N SER A 68 30.47 -15.54 -11.09
CA SER A 68 31.50 -14.52 -11.20
C SER A 68 31.13 -13.53 -12.30
N TYR A 69 31.03 -12.24 -11.97
CA TYR A 69 30.69 -11.19 -12.91
C TYR A 69 31.73 -10.06 -12.87
N TYR A 70 32.21 -9.65 -14.04
CA TYR A 70 33.07 -8.49 -14.21
C TYR A 70 32.24 -7.33 -14.77
N GLY A 71 31.88 -6.39 -13.89
CA GLY A 71 31.01 -5.28 -14.24
C GLY A 71 31.73 -4.17 -14.99
N ARG A 72 31.02 -3.51 -15.91
CA ARG A 72 31.53 -2.33 -16.60
C ARG A 72 31.59 -1.10 -15.68
N THR A 73 32.63 -0.30 -15.83
CA THR A 73 32.76 1.02 -15.20
C THR A 73 31.86 2.06 -15.88
N TYR A 74 31.67 3.22 -15.25
CA TYR A 74 30.93 4.32 -15.87
C TYR A 74 31.61 4.84 -17.14
N GLU A 75 32.95 4.85 -17.17
CA GLU A 75 33.76 5.24 -18.33
C GLU A 75 33.59 4.26 -19.49
N GLU A 76 33.40 2.97 -19.20
CA GLU A 76 33.09 1.91 -20.17
C GLU A 76 31.62 1.94 -20.66
N GLY A 77 30.90 3.03 -20.39
CA GLY A 77 29.54 3.26 -20.89
C GLY A 77 28.46 2.54 -20.08
N LYS A 78 28.58 2.49 -18.75
CA LYS A 78 27.50 2.01 -17.87
C LYS A 78 26.28 2.93 -17.99
N LYS A 79 25.14 2.37 -18.40
CA LYS A 79 23.90 3.10 -18.69
C LYS A 79 22.93 3.23 -17.50
N ILE A 80 23.35 2.82 -16.30
CA ILE A 80 22.50 2.91 -15.11
C ILE A 80 22.66 4.27 -14.44
N HIS A 81 21.55 4.93 -14.13
CA HIS A 81 21.51 6.25 -13.54
C HIS A 81 20.73 6.25 -12.22
N LEU A 82 20.86 7.33 -11.44
CA LEU A 82 20.12 7.49 -10.19
C LEU A 82 18.59 7.42 -10.39
N LYS A 83 18.11 7.86 -11.57
CA LYS A 83 16.70 7.74 -11.96
C LYS A 83 16.23 6.28 -11.98
N ASP A 84 17.08 5.36 -12.43
CA ASP A 84 16.76 3.92 -12.45
C ASP A 84 16.69 3.36 -11.03
N ALA A 85 17.55 3.83 -10.11
CA ALA A 85 17.50 3.42 -8.70
C ALA A 85 16.20 3.91 -8.01
N ILE A 86 15.78 5.16 -8.25
CA ILE A 86 14.51 5.69 -7.73
C ILE A 86 13.32 4.92 -8.33
N HIS A 87 13.37 4.63 -9.63
CA HIS A 87 12.34 3.84 -10.31
C HIS A 87 12.28 2.41 -9.77
N ALA A 88 13.41 1.80 -9.44
CA ALA A 88 13.47 0.47 -8.84
C ALA A 88 12.82 0.46 -7.44
N LEU A 89 13.10 1.47 -6.60
CA LEU A 89 12.41 1.62 -5.31
C LEU A 89 10.90 1.79 -5.48
N TRP A 90 10.47 2.58 -6.48
CA TRP A 90 9.06 2.70 -6.83
C TRP A 90 8.46 1.36 -7.27
N CYS A 91 9.17 0.56 -8.06
CA CYS A 91 8.71 -0.76 -8.47
C CYS A 91 8.60 -1.71 -7.27
N ILE A 92 9.58 -1.73 -6.37
CA ILE A 92 9.53 -2.53 -5.14
C ILE A 92 8.31 -2.15 -4.32
N LEU A 93 8.06 -0.85 -4.14
CA LEU A 93 6.86 -0.36 -3.48
C LEU A 93 5.62 -0.83 -4.26
N LYS A 94 5.46 -0.48 -5.52
CA LYS A 94 4.27 -0.74 -6.36
C LYS A 94 3.90 -2.23 -6.44
N TYR A 95 4.84 -3.13 -6.68
CA TYR A 95 4.54 -4.51 -7.05
C TYR A 95 4.44 -5.49 -5.87
N ASN A 96 5.06 -5.21 -4.72
CA ASN A 96 5.02 -6.14 -3.60
C ASN A 96 3.65 -6.17 -2.90
N THR A 97 3.23 -7.36 -2.50
CA THR A 97 1.91 -7.67 -1.91
C THR A 97 2.01 -8.41 -0.57
N SER A 98 3.19 -8.40 0.06
CA SER A 98 3.33 -8.92 1.43
C SER A 98 2.54 -8.06 2.42
N GLY A 99 2.25 -8.60 3.61
CA GLY A 99 1.58 -7.83 4.66
C GLY A 99 2.35 -6.56 5.05
N PHE A 100 3.68 -6.64 5.12
CA PHE A 100 4.53 -5.47 5.36
C PHE A 100 4.44 -4.45 4.22
N ALA A 101 4.49 -4.89 2.96
CA ALA A 101 4.34 -4.00 1.81
C ALA A 101 2.97 -3.29 1.81
N HIS A 102 1.88 -4.02 2.11
CA HIS A 102 0.55 -3.42 2.25
C HIS A 102 0.50 -2.38 3.36
N LEU A 103 1.10 -2.66 4.54
CA LEU A 103 1.15 -1.72 5.65
C LEU A 103 1.89 -0.43 5.26
N VAL A 104 3.09 -0.55 4.66
CA VAL A 104 3.87 0.62 4.25
C VAL A 104 3.13 1.45 3.21
N LYS A 105 2.55 0.80 2.19
CA LYS A 105 1.70 1.48 1.19
C LYS A 105 0.50 2.18 1.84
N TYR A 106 -0.17 1.51 2.78
CA TYR A 106 -1.33 2.07 3.47
C TYR A 106 -0.95 3.34 4.24
N LEU A 107 0.19 3.34 4.93
CA LEU A 107 0.68 4.52 5.64
C LEU A 107 1.11 5.66 4.69
N ILE A 108 1.91 5.34 3.66
CA ILE A 108 2.39 6.33 2.68
C ILE A 108 1.21 6.99 1.96
N PHE A 109 0.29 6.19 1.43
CA PHE A 109 -0.86 6.71 0.70
C PHE A 109 -1.93 7.30 1.64
N GLY A 110 -1.96 6.89 2.91
CA GLY A 110 -2.77 7.53 3.95
C GLY A 110 -2.40 8.99 4.19
N LEU A 111 -1.13 9.37 4.01
CA LEU A 111 -0.71 10.78 4.06
C LEU A 111 -1.33 11.59 2.92
N LEU A 112 -1.41 11.03 1.70
CA LEU A 112 -2.09 11.70 0.58
C LEU A 112 -3.59 11.88 0.85
N VAL A 113 -4.22 10.88 1.47
CA VAL A 113 -5.63 10.97 1.90
C VAL A 113 -5.80 12.08 2.94
N ALA A 114 -4.93 12.17 3.94
CA ALA A 114 -4.97 13.24 4.94
C ALA A 114 -4.83 14.63 4.28
N CYS A 115 -3.89 14.78 3.34
CA CYS A 115 -3.76 16.02 2.55
C CYS A 115 -5.05 16.36 1.80
N SER A 116 -5.72 15.37 1.19
CA SER A 116 -6.99 15.59 0.47
C SER A 116 -8.10 16.12 1.39
N GLN A 117 -8.11 15.72 2.66
CA GLN A 117 -9.05 16.23 3.65
C GLN A 117 -8.77 17.70 3.98
N PHE A 118 -7.51 18.06 4.24
CA PHE A 118 -7.12 19.45 4.50
C PHE A 118 -7.42 20.37 3.33
N ILE A 119 -7.13 19.91 2.11
CA ILE A 119 -7.43 20.65 0.87
C ILE A 119 -8.94 20.88 0.75
N SER A 120 -9.75 19.86 1.05
CA SER A 120 -11.21 19.95 0.98
C SER A 120 -11.76 20.96 1.98
N ILE A 121 -11.27 20.94 3.24
CA ILE A 121 -11.68 21.91 4.27
C ILE A 121 -11.30 23.33 3.86
N TYR A 122 -10.05 23.54 3.40
CA TYR A 122 -9.59 24.84 2.91
C TYR A 122 -10.49 25.36 1.78
N LEU A 123 -10.83 24.49 0.83
CA LEU A 123 -11.69 24.84 -0.30
C LEU A 123 -13.10 25.25 0.15
N PHE A 124 -13.70 24.58 1.13
CA PHE A 124 -15.01 24.98 1.65
C PHE A 124 -14.96 26.30 2.43
N VAL A 125 -13.98 26.48 3.31
CA VAL A 125 -13.92 27.65 4.18
C VAL A 125 -13.48 28.90 3.42
N GLU A 126 -12.35 28.82 2.71
CA GLU A 126 -11.73 29.99 2.08
C GLU A 126 -12.34 30.32 0.71
N ILE A 127 -12.66 29.29 -0.10
CA ILE A 127 -13.11 29.52 -1.48
C ILE A 127 -14.64 29.62 -1.55
N PHE A 128 -15.36 28.72 -0.88
CA PHE A 128 -16.83 28.75 -0.85
C PHE A 128 -17.40 29.64 0.25
N GLY A 129 -16.57 30.18 1.15
CA GLY A 129 -16.99 31.17 2.15
C GLY A 129 -17.81 30.61 3.30
N PHE A 130 -17.57 29.35 3.69
CA PHE A 130 -18.25 28.71 4.82
C PHE A 130 -17.70 29.28 6.14
N ASN A 131 -18.21 30.46 6.53
CA ASN A 131 -17.65 31.28 7.59
C ASN A 131 -18.35 31.09 8.94
N SER A 132 -19.59 30.63 8.95
CA SER A 132 -20.30 30.36 10.21
C SER A 132 -19.84 29.04 10.85
N ILE A 133 -19.97 28.94 12.18
CA ILE A 133 -19.64 27.71 12.93
C ILE A 133 -20.41 26.49 12.39
N GLN A 134 -21.67 26.68 11.99
CA GLN A 134 -22.50 25.62 11.44
C GLN A 134 -22.00 25.17 10.07
N GLU A 135 -21.67 26.11 9.19
CA GLU A 135 -21.10 25.81 7.88
C GLU A 135 -19.74 25.13 8.00
N GLN A 136 -18.85 25.58 8.89
CA GLN A 136 -17.56 24.94 9.11
C GLN A 136 -17.69 23.49 9.61
N ASN A 137 -18.66 23.21 10.48
CA ASN A 137 -18.96 21.84 10.92
C ASN A 137 -19.47 20.98 9.75
N ILE A 138 -20.33 21.52 8.89
CA ILE A 138 -20.81 20.86 7.67
C ILE A 138 -19.63 20.59 6.72
N ALA A 139 -18.76 21.58 6.49
CA ALA A 139 -17.57 21.45 5.66
C ALA A 139 -16.64 20.34 6.17
N ASN A 140 -16.45 20.23 7.49
CA ASN A 140 -15.64 19.18 8.07
C ASN A 140 -16.23 17.78 7.81
N ILE A 141 -17.54 17.60 8.03
CA ILE A 141 -18.23 16.33 7.75
C ILE A 141 -18.12 15.95 6.27
N ILE A 142 -18.39 16.90 5.36
CA ILE A 142 -18.29 16.68 3.92
C ILE A 142 -16.84 16.32 3.53
N SER A 143 -15.84 17.01 4.10
CA SER A 143 -14.43 16.74 3.83
C SER A 143 -14.00 15.35 4.30
N ILE A 144 -14.53 14.86 5.42
CA ILE A 144 -14.31 13.48 5.87
C ILE A 144 -14.91 12.49 4.86
N LEU A 145 -16.14 12.73 4.40
CA LEU A 145 -16.79 11.85 3.40
C LEU A 145 -16.05 11.84 2.07
N ILE A 146 -15.54 12.99 1.60
CA ILE A 146 -14.69 13.10 0.41
C ILE A 146 -13.38 12.34 0.64
N SER A 147 -12.74 12.50 1.80
CA SER A 147 -11.49 11.79 2.11
C SER A 147 -11.68 10.27 2.10
N PHE A 148 -12.83 9.75 2.53
CA PHE A 148 -13.15 8.32 2.44
C PHE A 148 -13.28 7.84 0.99
N ALA A 149 -13.89 8.65 0.11
CA ALA A 149 -13.97 8.32 -1.32
C ALA A 149 -12.57 8.27 -1.93
N VAL A 150 -11.76 9.31 -1.68
CA VAL A 150 -10.37 9.40 -2.13
C VAL A 150 -9.56 8.21 -1.61
N ALA A 151 -9.68 7.91 -0.31
CA ALA A 151 -9.02 6.77 0.33
C ALA A 151 -9.39 5.44 -0.33
N PHE A 152 -10.67 5.22 -0.61
CA PHE A 152 -11.12 4.01 -1.27
C PHE A 152 -10.42 3.81 -2.61
N PHE A 153 -10.42 4.82 -3.48
CA PHE A 153 -9.81 4.71 -4.81
C PHE A 153 -8.29 4.59 -4.76
N ILE A 154 -7.64 5.36 -3.89
CA ILE A 154 -6.18 5.31 -3.71
C ILE A 154 -5.78 3.91 -3.20
N HIS A 155 -6.41 3.44 -2.14
CA HIS A 155 -6.05 2.18 -1.52
C HIS A 155 -6.42 0.97 -2.39
N SER A 156 -7.57 1.00 -3.05
CA SER A 156 -7.95 -0.12 -3.93
C SER A 156 -7.01 -0.27 -5.11
N ASN A 157 -6.57 0.85 -5.70
CA ASN A 157 -5.74 0.82 -6.91
C ASN A 157 -4.25 0.72 -6.62
N LEU A 158 -3.73 1.45 -5.63
CA LEU A 158 -2.30 1.55 -5.36
C LEU A 158 -1.83 0.67 -4.21
N THR A 159 -2.62 0.56 -3.13
CA THR A 159 -2.22 -0.23 -1.95
C THR A 159 -2.41 -1.72 -2.20
N TRP A 160 -3.66 -2.15 -2.41
CA TRP A 160 -4.01 -3.57 -2.59
C TRP A 160 -4.07 -4.03 -4.05
N ARG A 161 -4.03 -3.09 -5.02
CA ARG A 161 -4.12 -3.35 -6.46
C ARG A 161 -5.25 -4.33 -6.82
N TYR A 162 -6.40 -4.13 -6.19
CA TYR A 162 -7.56 -5.00 -6.32
C TYR A 162 -8.21 -4.81 -7.69
N LYS A 163 -8.31 -5.87 -8.48
CA LYS A 163 -8.98 -5.85 -9.78
C LYS A 163 -10.47 -6.16 -9.61
N TYR A 164 -11.31 -5.23 -10.03
CA TYR A 164 -12.76 -5.40 -9.98
C TYR A 164 -13.28 -6.13 -11.21
N THR A 165 -14.27 -7.00 -11.03
CA THR A 165 -14.89 -7.76 -12.13
C THR A 165 -16.18 -7.14 -12.65
N SER A 166 -16.81 -6.24 -11.88
CA SER A 166 -18.09 -5.60 -12.22
C SER A 166 -18.31 -4.34 -11.38
N VAL A 167 -19.06 -3.37 -11.93
CA VAL A 167 -19.49 -2.14 -11.25
C VAL A 167 -20.25 -2.45 -9.95
N PHE A 168 -21.09 -3.48 -9.95
CA PHE A 168 -21.82 -3.89 -8.75
C PHE A 168 -20.88 -4.27 -7.60
N LYS A 169 -19.79 -4.98 -7.89
CA LYS A 169 -18.77 -5.31 -6.88
C LYS A 169 -18.02 -4.07 -6.40
N ILE A 170 -17.80 -3.07 -7.26
CA ILE A 170 -17.20 -1.79 -6.84
C ILE A 170 -18.10 -1.12 -5.80
N ILE A 171 -19.39 -0.97 -6.10
CA ILE A 171 -20.37 -0.35 -5.19
C ILE A 171 -20.42 -1.10 -3.85
N GLN A 172 -20.48 -2.43 -3.88
CA GLN A 172 -20.46 -3.24 -2.66
C GLN A 172 -19.19 -3.00 -1.82
N LYS A 173 -18.02 -2.91 -2.46
CA LYS A 173 -16.75 -2.66 -1.76
C LYS A 173 -16.67 -1.22 -1.23
N ILE A 174 -17.24 -0.23 -1.94
CA ILE A 174 -17.37 1.14 -1.43
C ILE A 174 -18.20 1.14 -0.15
N ILE A 175 -19.39 0.54 -0.17
CA ILE A 175 -20.28 0.50 1.01
C ILE A 175 -19.57 -0.16 2.20
N LEU A 176 -18.92 -1.31 1.98
CA LEU A 176 -18.15 -1.99 3.02
C LEU A 176 -16.98 -1.14 3.55
N PHE A 177 -16.27 -0.44 2.67
CA PHE A 177 -15.17 0.46 3.06
C PHE A 177 -15.67 1.59 3.96
N TYR A 178 -16.77 2.25 3.59
CA TYR A 178 -17.38 3.30 4.40
C TYR A 178 -17.83 2.77 5.76
N LEU A 179 -18.42 1.57 5.80
CA LEU A 179 -18.85 0.93 7.04
C LEU A 179 -17.66 0.67 7.97
N PHE A 180 -16.60 0.02 7.49
CA PHE A 180 -15.39 -0.23 8.29
C PHE A 180 -14.76 1.08 8.81
N SER A 181 -14.63 2.07 7.93
CA SER A 181 -14.04 3.37 8.28
C SER A 181 -14.87 4.11 9.34
N SER A 182 -16.20 4.04 9.24
CA SER A 182 -17.11 4.64 10.20
C SER A 182 -17.07 3.94 11.56
N ILE A 183 -17.04 2.59 11.57
CA ILE A 183 -16.90 1.80 12.80
C ILE A 183 -15.59 2.15 13.51
N SER A 184 -14.48 2.23 12.77
CA SER A 184 -13.19 2.64 13.34
C SER A 184 -13.22 4.04 13.96
N LEU A 185 -13.94 4.97 13.34
CA LEU A 185 -14.09 6.35 13.84
C LEU A 185 -14.97 6.39 15.10
N ILE A 186 -16.04 5.59 15.17
CA ILE A 186 -16.85 5.44 16.38
C ILE A 186 -16.02 4.84 17.52
N ILE A 187 -15.27 3.77 17.25
CA ILE A 187 -14.37 3.14 18.24
C ILE A 187 -13.37 4.16 18.77
N ARG A 188 -12.81 5.02 17.90
CA ARG A 188 -11.91 6.10 18.30
C ARG A 188 -12.57 7.06 19.29
N PHE A 189 -13.82 7.47 19.06
CA PHE A 189 -14.53 8.36 19.99
C PHE A 189 -14.84 7.71 21.33
N ILE A 190 -15.27 6.44 21.31
CA ILE A 190 -15.53 5.66 22.53
C ILE A 190 -14.24 5.50 23.34
N LEU A 191 -13.14 5.12 22.67
CA LEU A 191 -11.83 4.97 23.29
C LEU A 191 -11.35 6.29 23.88
N PHE A 192 -11.51 7.40 23.14
CA PHE A 192 -11.11 8.72 23.59
C PHE A 192 -11.85 9.12 24.88
N TYR A 193 -13.18 8.94 24.91
CA TYR A 193 -13.99 9.22 26.10
C TYR A 193 -13.57 8.35 27.29
N PHE A 194 -13.27 7.07 27.06
CA PHE A 194 -12.87 6.14 28.12
C PHE A 194 -11.50 6.51 28.70
N LEU A 195 -10.49 6.75 27.85
CA LEU A 195 -9.14 7.12 28.28
C LEU A 195 -9.10 8.48 29.00
N ALA A 196 -9.92 9.44 28.56
CA ALA A 196 -10.00 10.75 29.20
C ALA A 196 -10.61 10.65 30.61
N ASN A 197 -11.76 9.97 30.76
CA ASN A 197 -12.51 9.99 32.01
C ASN A 197 -12.05 8.96 33.04
N TYR A 198 -11.61 7.78 32.62
CA TYR A 198 -11.22 6.71 33.56
C TYR A 198 -9.74 6.72 33.90
N PHE A 199 -8.89 7.15 32.96
CA PHE A 199 -7.43 7.16 33.14
C PHE A 199 -6.84 8.57 33.29
N GLY A 200 -7.66 9.63 33.17
CA GLY A 200 -7.19 11.01 33.27
C GLY A 200 -6.12 11.34 32.22
N MET A 201 -6.14 10.66 31.07
CA MET A 201 -5.08 10.76 30.08
C MET A 201 -5.09 12.12 29.38
N ASP A 202 -3.90 12.68 29.18
CA ASP A 202 -3.72 13.93 28.44
C ASP A 202 -4.32 13.86 27.02
N TYR A 203 -4.87 14.98 26.56
CA TYR A 203 -5.53 15.10 25.27
C TYR A 203 -4.64 14.67 24.09
N GLN A 204 -3.37 15.04 24.08
CA GLN A 204 -2.44 14.75 22.99
C GLN A 204 -2.17 13.25 22.91
N LEU A 205 -1.83 12.64 24.05
CA LEU A 205 -1.53 11.21 24.12
C LEU A 205 -2.77 10.37 23.77
N ASN A 206 -3.95 10.77 24.27
CA ASN A 206 -5.21 10.11 23.97
C ASN A 206 -5.54 10.17 22.47
N THR A 207 -5.36 11.35 21.84
CA THR A 207 -5.56 11.52 20.40
C THR A 207 -4.63 10.62 19.58
N LEU A 208 -3.34 10.54 19.95
CA LEU A 208 -2.37 9.67 19.27
C LEU A 208 -2.74 8.19 19.38
N ILE A 209 -3.14 7.73 20.56
CA ILE A 209 -3.59 6.34 20.78
C ILE A 209 -4.84 6.05 19.94
N GLY A 210 -5.82 6.96 19.93
CA GLY A 210 -7.02 6.84 19.12
C GLY A 210 -6.73 6.73 17.62
N ILE A 211 -5.81 7.56 17.11
CA ILE A 211 -5.36 7.49 15.70
C ILE A 211 -4.67 6.16 15.42
N PHE A 212 -3.76 5.72 16.30
CA PHE A 212 -3.02 4.47 16.13
C PHE A 212 -3.96 3.24 16.10
N VAL A 213 -4.91 3.18 17.03
CA VAL A 213 -5.92 2.10 17.06
C VAL A 213 -6.79 2.12 15.80
N ALA A 214 -7.20 3.30 15.34
CA ALA A 214 -7.98 3.43 14.11
C ALA A 214 -7.20 2.94 12.87
N ILE A 215 -5.91 3.30 12.75
CA ILE A 215 -5.02 2.82 11.68
C ILE A 215 -4.95 1.29 11.68
N ILE A 216 -4.77 0.66 12.85
CA ILE A 216 -4.70 -0.80 12.98
C ILE A 216 -6.00 -1.47 12.55
N ILE A 217 -7.14 -1.00 13.09
CA ILE A 217 -8.45 -1.58 12.80
C ILE A 217 -8.76 -1.48 11.31
N ASN A 218 -8.57 -0.29 10.73
CA ASN A 218 -8.80 -0.06 9.30
C ASN A 218 -7.86 -0.91 8.45
N PHE A 219 -6.56 -0.93 8.74
CA PHE A 219 -5.59 -1.71 7.97
C PHE A 219 -5.97 -3.19 7.92
N PHE A 220 -6.19 -3.83 9.07
CA PHE A 220 -6.55 -5.25 9.11
C PHE A 220 -7.93 -5.50 8.50
N GLY A 221 -8.88 -4.58 8.69
CA GLY A 221 -10.21 -4.70 8.09
C GLY A 221 -10.15 -4.67 6.57
N TYR A 222 -9.33 -3.78 6.00
CA TYR A 222 -9.16 -3.68 4.57
C TYR A 222 -8.37 -4.86 4.01
N ASP A 223 -7.26 -5.24 4.65
CA ASP A 223 -6.36 -6.29 4.17
C ASP A 223 -7.00 -7.68 4.21
N LYS A 224 -7.64 -8.03 5.33
CA LYS A 224 -8.17 -9.38 5.55
C LYS A 224 -9.58 -9.60 5.03
N TRP A 225 -10.42 -8.56 5.01
CA TRP A 225 -11.83 -8.71 4.64
C TRP A 225 -12.19 -7.97 3.35
N LEU A 226 -11.79 -6.70 3.21
CA LEU A 226 -12.24 -5.90 2.07
C LEU A 226 -11.53 -6.25 0.76
N PHE A 227 -10.20 -6.28 0.75
CA PHE A 227 -9.39 -6.46 -0.47
C PHE A 227 -8.74 -7.84 -0.56
N LYS A 228 -9.21 -8.80 0.23
CA LYS A 228 -8.76 -10.18 0.16
C LYS A 228 -8.93 -10.72 -1.26
N LYS A 229 -7.82 -11.07 -1.92
CA LYS A 229 -7.85 -11.82 -3.18
C LYS A 229 -8.52 -13.17 -2.91
N ILE A 230 -9.61 -13.46 -3.62
CA ILE A 230 -10.23 -14.79 -3.58
C ILE A 230 -9.22 -15.74 -4.23
N LYS A 231 -8.69 -16.69 -3.47
CA LYS A 231 -7.91 -17.79 -4.03
C LYS A 231 -8.87 -18.57 -4.93
N MET A 232 -8.64 -18.54 -6.25
CA MET A 232 -9.19 -19.60 -7.09
C MET A 232 -8.45 -20.86 -6.68
N VAL A 233 -9.11 -21.68 -5.86
CA VAL A 233 -8.65 -23.05 -5.64
C VAL A 233 -8.85 -23.73 -6.99
N ASN A 234 -7.77 -23.81 -7.77
CA ASN A 234 -7.72 -24.75 -8.88
C ASN A 234 -7.71 -26.13 -8.22
N ASN A 235 -8.89 -26.72 -8.05
CA ASN A 235 -9.02 -28.16 -7.83
C ASN A 235 -8.50 -28.83 -9.11
N LEU A 236 -7.25 -29.30 -9.05
CA LEU A 236 -6.74 -30.34 -9.95
C LEU A 236 -6.90 -31.68 -9.25
#